data_AF-A0A9P4T323-F1
#
_entry.id   AF-A0A9P4T323-F1
#
_cell.length_a   1.000
_cell.length_b   1.000
_cell.length_c   1.000
_cell.angle_alpha   90.00
_cell.angle_beta   90.00
_cell.angle_gamma   90.00
#
_symmetry.space_group_name_H-M   'P 1'
#
loop_
_entity.id
_entity.type
_entity.pdbx_description
1 polymer ?
#
loop_
_entity_poly.entity_id
_entity_poly.type
_entity_poly.pdbx_seq_one_letter_code
_entity_poly.pdbx_strand_id
1 'polypeptide(L)'
;MPPASSSFTALNVPSDVVPEYMGSFTLAAPPNTDLWRKPPSRDTSTAPVLYTALRNPFIAAEVTVSADWELEWDQGGLVIFAGAPPGQRAPAVSTEGPNVVSIALEDPVAVSVPTTNAHHSRRSSNSRIPVPNPGHPPPPPRSQTPPPAYPTPTPASKWVKVGLEFCNNASHATSVVANSDGADWSMTALPAHHAHRSHLRVKIERIGFALWVWYEDEIMGWRKLREVTWFFYGVEDKAVRVGVYASRPANFGGSAFDLRNSGGERGVRNLCVGFEGLEIF
;
A
#
# COMPACT_ATOMS: atom_id res chain seq x y z
N MET A 1 2.10 -16.10 -20.37
CA MET A 1 3.51 -15.79 -20.77
C MET A 1 4.08 -14.89 -19.69
N PRO A 2 5.31 -15.15 -19.19
CA PRO A 2 5.88 -14.36 -18.11
C PRO A 2 6.08 -12.89 -18.54
N PRO A 3 5.97 -11.93 -17.61
CA PRO A 3 6.16 -10.53 -17.92
C PRO A 3 7.62 -10.23 -18.29
N ALA A 4 7.85 -9.21 -19.13
CA ALA A 4 9.19 -8.84 -19.53
C ALA A 4 10.01 -8.30 -18.33
N SER A 5 11.21 -8.85 -18.12
CA SER A 5 12.14 -8.43 -17.05
C SER A 5 12.48 -6.95 -17.12
N SER A 6 12.58 -6.38 -18.32
CA SER A 6 12.82 -4.95 -18.55
C SER A 6 11.73 -4.01 -17.99
N SER A 7 10.57 -4.55 -17.60
CA SER A 7 9.50 -3.77 -16.96
C SER A 7 9.60 -3.74 -15.43
N PHE A 8 10.46 -4.59 -14.84
CA PHE A 8 10.61 -4.70 -13.40
C PHE A 8 11.60 -3.69 -12.83
N THR A 9 11.30 -3.26 -11.61
CA THR A 9 12.14 -2.42 -10.77
C THR A 9 12.39 -3.14 -9.45
N ALA A 10 13.63 -3.09 -8.99
CA ALA A 10 14.03 -3.59 -7.68
C ALA A 10 13.79 -2.54 -6.58
N LEU A 11 13.32 -2.99 -5.42
CA LEU A 11 13.24 -2.22 -4.19
C LEU A 11 13.91 -3.01 -3.06
N ASN A 12 14.73 -2.31 -2.27
CA ASN A 12 15.53 -2.87 -1.17
C ASN A 12 16.53 -3.97 -1.58
N VAL A 13 16.81 -4.10 -2.87
CA VAL A 13 17.89 -4.92 -3.42
C VAL A 13 18.56 -4.19 -4.59
N PRO A 14 19.83 -4.52 -4.91
CA PRO A 14 20.50 -4.02 -6.11
C PRO A 14 19.71 -4.34 -7.39
N SER A 15 19.81 -3.46 -8.40
CA SER A 15 19.03 -3.58 -9.65
C SER A 15 19.47 -4.74 -10.55
N ASP A 16 20.72 -5.19 -10.43
CA ASP A 16 21.28 -6.37 -11.10
C ASP A 16 20.70 -7.70 -10.60
N VAL A 17 19.92 -7.67 -9.51
CA VAL A 17 19.16 -8.83 -9.01
C VAL A 17 17.90 -9.11 -9.83
N VAL A 18 17.45 -8.17 -10.69
CA VAL A 18 16.31 -8.42 -11.58
C VAL A 18 16.67 -9.53 -12.57
N PRO A 19 15.98 -10.69 -12.55
CA PRO A 19 16.30 -11.81 -13.42
C PRO A 19 16.05 -11.48 -14.89
N GLU A 20 16.87 -12.02 -15.80
CA GLU A 20 16.63 -11.88 -17.25
C GLU A 20 15.30 -12.52 -17.69
N TYR A 21 14.92 -13.63 -17.03
CA TYR A 21 13.69 -14.38 -17.28
C TYR A 21 12.79 -14.43 -16.05
N MET A 22 11.54 -13.96 -16.20
CA MET A 22 10.57 -13.87 -15.10
C MET A 22 9.65 -15.10 -14.96
N GLY A 23 9.90 -16.18 -15.70
CA GLY A 23 9.07 -17.40 -15.58
C GLY A 23 9.50 -18.32 -14.44
N SER A 24 10.78 -18.29 -14.05
CA SER A 24 11.30 -18.98 -12.87
C SER A 24 12.56 -18.26 -12.38
N PHE A 25 12.57 -17.83 -11.12
CA PHE A 25 13.69 -17.09 -10.52
C PHE A 25 13.67 -17.15 -8.99
N THR A 26 14.70 -16.62 -8.35
CA THR A 26 14.84 -16.58 -6.89
C THR A 26 15.11 -15.17 -6.39
N LEU A 27 14.50 -14.81 -5.26
CA LEU A 27 14.77 -13.56 -4.53
C LEU A 27 15.30 -13.90 -3.13
N ALA A 28 16.47 -13.35 -2.79
CA ALA A 28 17.07 -13.53 -1.48
C ALA A 28 16.62 -12.43 -0.51
N ALA A 29 16.15 -12.81 0.67
CA ALA A 29 15.80 -11.93 1.78
C ALA A 29 16.79 -12.08 2.95
N PRO A 30 17.61 -11.05 3.22
CA PRO A 30 18.45 -11.01 4.41
C PRO A 30 17.65 -11.02 5.71
N PRO A 31 18.25 -11.39 6.85
CA PRO A 31 17.63 -11.26 8.17
C PRO A 31 17.22 -9.82 8.50
N ASN A 32 16.18 -9.65 9.32
CA ASN A 32 15.59 -8.37 9.71
C ASN A 32 14.94 -7.59 8.54
N THR A 33 14.46 -8.30 7.53
CA THR A 33 13.69 -7.70 6.43
C THR A 33 12.19 -7.89 6.65
N ASP A 34 11.39 -6.86 6.39
CA ASP A 34 9.94 -6.92 6.55
C ASP A 34 9.25 -5.83 5.69
N LEU A 35 7.96 -6.05 5.41
CA LEU A 35 7.04 -5.07 4.82
C LEU A 35 5.81 -4.99 5.72
N TRP A 36 5.73 -3.92 6.52
CA TRP A 36 4.69 -3.73 7.53
C TRP A 36 4.39 -2.25 7.76
N ARG A 37 3.16 -1.91 8.16
CA ARG A 37 2.77 -0.56 8.57
C ARG A 37 2.24 -0.54 10.00
N LYS A 38 2.94 0.16 10.89
CA LYS A 38 2.48 0.40 12.26
C LYS A 38 1.58 1.64 12.30
N PRO A 39 0.47 1.63 13.05
CA PRO A 39 -0.33 2.83 13.28
C PRO A 39 0.50 3.99 13.88
N PRO A 40 0.19 5.25 13.53
CA PRO A 40 -0.81 5.64 12.53
C PRO A 40 -0.33 5.40 11.09
N SER A 41 0.95 5.54 10.75
CA SER A 41 1.41 5.40 9.35
C SER A 41 2.92 5.16 9.21
N ARG A 42 3.52 4.44 10.17
CA ARG A 42 4.96 4.17 10.18
C ARG A 42 5.27 2.88 9.41
N ASP A 43 5.88 3.03 8.25
CA ASP A 43 6.30 1.90 7.41
C ASP A 43 7.64 1.30 7.87
N THR A 44 7.67 -0.03 7.96
CA THR A 44 8.87 -0.86 7.80
C THR A 44 8.83 -1.35 6.35
N SER A 45 9.79 -0.92 5.53
CA SER A 45 9.88 -1.31 4.11
C SER A 45 11.32 -1.69 3.81
N THR A 46 11.73 -2.85 4.33
CA THR A 46 13.09 -3.40 4.18
C THR A 46 13.09 -4.71 3.40
N ALA A 47 11.93 -5.32 3.17
CA ALA A 47 11.75 -6.50 2.32
C ALA A 47 12.23 -6.23 0.88
N PRO A 48 13.05 -7.14 0.30
CA PRO A 48 13.26 -7.23 -1.14
C PRO A 48 11.94 -7.34 -1.91
N VAL A 49 11.78 -6.50 -2.92
CA VAL A 49 10.61 -6.51 -3.81
C VAL A 49 11.07 -6.32 -5.26
N LEU A 50 10.53 -7.13 -6.16
CA LEU A 50 10.60 -6.91 -7.61
C LEU A 50 9.20 -6.59 -8.09
N TYR A 51 8.99 -5.39 -8.65
CA TYR A 51 7.66 -4.95 -9.08
C TYR A 51 7.69 -4.24 -10.44
N THR A 52 6.56 -4.24 -11.13
CA THR A 52 6.36 -3.53 -12.40
C THR A 52 5.22 -2.52 -12.27
N ALA A 53 5.29 -1.44 -13.05
CA ALA A 53 4.19 -0.48 -13.18
C ALA A 53 3.31 -0.89 -14.36
N LEU A 54 1.99 -0.89 -14.15
CA LEU A 54 1.07 -1.36 -15.17
C LEU A 54 0.75 -0.24 -16.16
N ARG A 55 0.74 -0.60 -17.45
CA ARG A 55 0.30 0.30 -18.54
C ARG A 55 -1.21 0.25 -18.77
N ASN A 56 -1.81 -0.88 -18.43
CA ASN A 56 -3.23 -1.15 -18.55
C ASN A 56 -3.84 -1.33 -17.15
N PRO A 57 -5.17 -1.21 -17.01
CA PRO A 57 -5.85 -1.52 -15.76
C PRO A 57 -5.52 -2.94 -15.30
N PHE A 58 -5.10 -3.07 -14.03
CA PHE A 58 -4.82 -4.37 -13.41
C PHE A 58 -6.05 -5.29 -13.44
N ILE A 59 -5.86 -6.54 -13.88
CA ILE A 59 -6.88 -7.59 -13.86
C ILE A 59 -6.55 -8.61 -12.77
N ALA A 60 -5.39 -9.25 -12.87
CA ALA A 60 -4.97 -10.27 -11.93
C ALA A 60 -3.46 -10.48 -11.94
N ALA A 61 -2.93 -11.07 -10.87
CA ALA A 61 -1.57 -11.59 -10.83
C ALA A 61 -1.54 -12.88 -10.02
N GLU A 62 -0.74 -13.84 -10.48
CA GLU A 62 -0.56 -15.12 -9.81
C GLU A 62 0.88 -15.61 -9.89
N VAL A 63 1.30 -16.40 -8.91
CA VAL A 63 2.63 -16.99 -8.83
C VAL A 63 2.63 -18.17 -7.88
N THR A 64 3.49 -19.16 -8.14
CA THR A 64 3.86 -20.18 -7.15
C THR A 64 5.12 -19.75 -6.44
N VAL A 65 5.05 -19.61 -5.11
CA VAL A 65 6.23 -19.35 -4.27
C VAL A 65 6.73 -20.63 -3.64
N SER A 66 8.04 -20.75 -3.43
CA SER A 66 8.64 -21.86 -2.69
C SER A 66 9.89 -21.43 -1.92
N ALA A 67 10.14 -22.02 -0.76
CA ALA A 67 11.39 -21.83 -0.02
C ALA A 67 11.59 -22.95 1.02
N ASP A 68 12.80 -23.02 1.55
CA ASP A 68 13.09 -23.73 2.79
C ASP A 68 12.73 -22.80 3.97
N TRP A 69 11.45 -22.83 4.37
CA TRP A 69 10.94 -22.02 5.47
C TRP A 69 11.44 -22.56 6.81
N GLU A 70 12.25 -21.77 7.51
CA GLU A 70 12.95 -22.25 8.72
C GLU A 70 12.65 -21.38 9.94
N LEU A 71 12.64 -20.06 9.76
CA LEU A 71 12.52 -19.11 10.87
C LEU A 71 11.10 -18.56 10.97
N GLU A 72 10.69 -18.25 12.20
CA GLU A 72 9.41 -17.58 12.42
C GLU A 72 9.30 -16.32 11.58
N TRP A 73 8.16 -16.20 10.91
CA TRP A 73 7.78 -15.13 10.01
C TRP A 73 8.57 -15.08 8.69
N ASP A 74 9.30 -16.14 8.30
CA ASP A 74 9.77 -16.25 6.91
C ASP A 74 8.56 -16.15 5.96
N GLN A 75 8.64 -15.29 4.95
CA GLN A 75 7.53 -14.95 4.06
C GLN A 75 7.97 -14.82 2.60
N GLY A 76 7.06 -15.17 1.70
CA GLY A 76 7.21 -14.90 0.27
C GLY A 76 5.88 -14.92 -0.46
N GLY A 77 5.72 -14.08 -1.49
CA GLY A 77 4.46 -13.98 -2.21
C GLY A 77 4.35 -12.82 -3.19
N LEU A 78 3.10 -12.43 -3.49
CA LEU A 78 2.76 -11.27 -4.30
C LEU A 78 2.57 -10.03 -3.43
N VAL A 79 2.87 -8.86 -4.01
CA VAL A 79 2.56 -7.56 -3.44
C VAL A 79 1.98 -6.64 -4.51
N ILE A 80 0.96 -5.86 -4.14
CA ILE A 80 0.36 -4.82 -4.97
C ILE A 80 0.32 -3.50 -4.20
N PHE A 81 0.74 -2.42 -4.86
CA PHE A 81 0.74 -1.06 -4.36
C PHE A 81 -0.24 -0.22 -5.19
N ALA A 82 -1.05 0.58 -4.49
CA ALA A 82 -1.80 1.69 -5.06
C ALA A 82 -1.06 2.99 -4.68
N GLY A 83 -0.19 3.44 -5.58
CA GLY A 83 0.75 4.54 -5.34
C GLY A 83 2.22 4.09 -5.39
N ALA A 84 3.10 4.91 -4.81
CA ALA A 84 4.51 4.58 -4.72
C ALA A 84 4.74 3.50 -3.65
N PRO A 85 5.63 2.52 -3.88
CA PRO A 85 6.03 1.60 -2.82
C PRO A 85 6.60 2.38 -1.61
N PRO A 86 6.29 1.98 -0.38
CA PRO A 86 6.87 2.62 0.80
C PRO A 86 8.39 2.63 0.76
N GLY A 87 9.01 3.74 1.12
CA GLY A 87 10.47 3.93 1.03
C GLY A 87 10.93 4.64 -0.26
N GLN A 88 10.10 4.71 -1.31
CA GLN A 88 10.35 5.59 -2.46
C GLN A 88 9.61 6.93 -2.28
N ARG A 89 10.36 8.03 -2.12
CA ARG A 89 9.77 9.37 -2.25
C ARG A 89 9.49 9.65 -3.73
N ALA A 90 8.24 10.00 -4.08
CA ALA A 90 7.96 10.61 -5.37
C ALA A 90 8.67 11.98 -5.46
N PRO A 91 9.27 12.36 -6.61
CA PRO A 91 9.75 13.72 -6.80
C PRO A 91 8.57 14.69 -6.69
N ALA A 92 8.71 15.70 -5.82
CA ALA A 92 7.71 16.75 -5.68
C ALA A 92 7.65 17.54 -7.00
N VAL A 93 6.50 17.51 -7.68
CA VAL A 93 6.25 18.39 -8.83
C VAL A 93 5.97 19.78 -8.28
N SER A 94 6.91 20.70 -8.44
CA SER A 94 6.75 22.12 -8.14
C SER A 94 5.99 22.79 -9.28
N THR A 95 4.69 23.05 -9.08
CA THR A 95 3.91 23.89 -10.00
C THR A 95 4.16 25.36 -9.65
N GLU A 96 5.07 26.02 -10.37
CA GLU A 96 5.17 27.48 -10.37
C GLU A 96 3.91 28.08 -11.00
N GLY A 97 3.16 28.86 -10.24
CA GLY A 97 2.00 29.62 -10.73
C GLY A 97 2.43 30.88 -11.49
N PRO A 98 1.64 31.36 -12.47
CA PRO A 98 2.02 32.53 -13.27
C PRO A 98 1.81 33.83 -12.47
N ASN A 99 2.82 34.71 -12.51
CA ASN A 99 2.76 36.07 -11.96
C ASN A 99 1.74 36.92 -12.73
N VAL A 100 0.69 37.42 -12.05
CA VAL A 100 -0.25 38.40 -12.61
C VAL A 100 -0.01 39.76 -11.95
N VAL A 101 0.45 40.72 -12.75
CA VAL A 101 0.61 42.14 -12.42
C VAL A 101 -0.77 42.79 -12.33
N SER A 102 -1.06 43.46 -11.21
CA SER A 102 -2.31 44.20 -11.01
C SER A 102 -2.23 45.61 -11.63
N ILE A 103 -3.13 45.93 -12.56
CA ILE A 103 -3.39 47.31 -13.00
C ILE A 103 -4.79 47.68 -12.51
N ALA A 104 -4.88 48.75 -11.70
CA ALA A 104 -6.12 49.31 -11.18
C ALA A 104 -6.71 50.33 -12.17
N LEU A 105 -8.04 50.30 -12.35
CA LEU A 105 -8.82 51.36 -12.98
C LEU A 105 -10.16 51.50 -12.23
N GLU A 106 -10.54 52.75 -12.01
CA GLU A 106 -11.61 53.25 -11.13
C GLU A 106 -13.03 53.11 -11.71
N ASP A 107 -14.02 52.99 -10.82
CA ASP A 107 -15.48 53.01 -11.10
C ASP A 107 -15.99 54.38 -11.61
N PRO A 108 -17.15 54.41 -12.29
CA PRO A 108 -18.29 55.07 -11.63
C PRO A 108 -19.71 54.49 -11.87
N VAL A 109 -20.49 54.52 -10.78
CA VAL A 109 -21.88 55.02 -10.62
C VAL A 109 -23.10 54.19 -11.09
N ALA A 110 -23.80 53.67 -10.06
CA ALA A 110 -25.24 53.62 -9.75
C ALA A 110 -26.31 53.19 -10.79
N VAL A 111 -27.28 52.36 -10.34
CA VAL A 111 -28.75 52.62 -10.32
C VAL A 111 -29.49 51.40 -9.68
N SER A 112 -30.69 51.65 -9.20
CA SER A 112 -31.45 51.09 -8.06
C SER A 112 -32.65 50.17 -8.40
N VAL A 113 -32.92 49.16 -7.52
CA VAL A 113 -34.25 48.70 -6.96
C VAL A 113 -35.20 47.86 -7.88
N PRO A 114 -36.20 47.03 -7.43
CA PRO A 114 -36.56 46.41 -6.12
C PRO A 114 -36.81 44.86 -6.09
N THR A 115 -36.86 44.34 -4.84
CA THR A 115 -37.59 43.20 -4.22
C THR A 115 -38.61 42.33 -4.98
N THR A 116 -38.60 41.02 -4.68
CA THR A 116 -39.81 40.23 -4.35
C THR A 116 -39.57 39.09 -3.33
N ASN A 117 -40.61 38.91 -2.51
CA ASN A 117 -40.91 37.96 -1.43
C ASN A 117 -40.56 36.47 -1.69
N ALA A 118 -40.23 35.72 -0.62
CA ALA A 118 -41.23 34.87 0.06
C ALA A 118 -40.62 33.98 1.17
N HIS A 119 -41.27 34.05 2.33
CA HIS A 119 -41.51 33.04 3.36
C HIS A 119 -40.73 31.70 3.32
N HIS A 120 -40.11 31.32 4.43
CA HIS A 120 -40.52 30.12 5.18
C HIS A 120 -39.97 30.07 6.61
N SER A 121 -40.93 30.00 7.55
CA SER A 121 -40.96 29.31 8.84
C SER A 121 -39.72 29.23 9.74
N ARG A 122 -39.81 29.95 10.86
CA ARG A 122 -38.98 29.83 12.07
C ARG A 122 -39.20 28.46 12.77
N ARG A 123 -38.10 27.77 13.07
CA ARG A 123 -38.01 26.86 14.23
C ARG A 123 -37.14 27.52 15.30
N SER A 124 -37.74 27.69 16.47
CA SER A 124 -37.20 28.32 17.66
C SER A 124 -36.08 27.50 18.28
N SER A 125 -34.94 28.14 18.55
CA SER A 125 -34.00 27.71 19.58
C SER A 125 -33.65 28.90 20.44
N ASN A 126 -33.90 28.77 21.74
CA ASN A 126 -33.59 29.76 22.75
C ASN A 126 -32.07 29.88 22.90
N SER A 127 -31.50 30.99 22.46
CA SER A 127 -30.21 31.45 22.95
C SER A 127 -30.34 32.92 23.35
N ARG A 128 -30.05 33.17 24.62
CA ARG A 128 -30.14 34.46 25.31
C ARG A 128 -29.04 35.37 24.74
N ILE A 129 -29.40 36.33 23.88
CA ILE A 129 -28.46 37.33 23.36
C ILE A 129 -28.32 38.47 24.39
N PRO A 130 -27.11 38.81 24.86
CA PRO A 130 -26.88 40.03 25.64
C PRO A 130 -27.09 41.26 24.75
N VAL A 131 -27.87 42.24 25.23
CA VAL A 131 -28.10 43.53 24.58
C VAL A 131 -26.77 44.29 24.49
N PRO A 132 -26.29 44.73 23.30
CA PRO A 132 -25.10 45.58 23.20
C PRO A 132 -25.47 47.07 23.41
N ASN A 133 -24.60 47.78 24.14
CA ASN A 133 -24.63 49.23 24.32
C ASN A 133 -24.62 49.99 22.98
N PRO A 134 -25.37 51.11 22.84
CA PRO A 134 -25.35 51.93 21.64
C PRO A 134 -24.12 52.86 21.68
N GLY A 135 -23.00 52.45 21.10
CA GLY A 135 -21.80 53.30 21.08
C GLY A 135 -20.62 52.88 20.19
N HIS A 136 -20.69 51.80 19.42
CA HIS A 136 -19.59 51.40 18.54
C HIS A 136 -20.04 51.25 17.08
N PRO A 137 -19.34 51.86 16.11
CA PRO A 137 -19.61 51.62 14.70
C PRO A 137 -19.28 50.16 14.32
N PRO A 138 -20.00 49.55 13.37
CA PRO A 138 -19.76 48.18 12.97
C PRO A 138 -18.36 48.01 12.34
N PRO A 139 -17.68 46.87 12.57
CA PRO A 139 -16.41 46.60 11.93
C PRO A 139 -16.58 46.45 10.40
N PRO A 140 -15.55 46.80 9.60
CA PRO A 140 -15.61 46.67 8.15
C PRO A 140 -15.77 45.19 7.73
N PRO A 141 -16.39 44.93 6.57
CA PRO A 141 -16.58 43.56 6.08
C PRO A 141 -15.22 42.91 5.87
N ARG A 142 -14.98 41.79 6.58
CA ARG A 142 -13.80 40.95 6.34
C ARG A 142 -13.90 40.41 4.92
N SER A 143 -12.92 40.72 4.09
CA SER A 143 -12.72 40.06 2.80
C SER A 143 -12.60 38.55 3.04
N GLN A 144 -13.65 37.80 2.74
CA GLN A 144 -13.62 36.34 2.77
C GLN A 144 -12.81 35.88 1.55
N THR A 145 -11.49 35.80 1.72
CA THR A 145 -10.69 34.96 0.84
C THR A 145 -11.18 33.52 1.01
N PRO A 146 -11.44 32.77 -0.07
CA PRO A 146 -11.69 31.34 0.03
C PRO A 146 -10.61 30.70 0.89
N PRO A 147 -10.93 29.76 1.79
CA PRO A 147 -9.89 29.02 2.50
C PRO A 147 -8.94 28.44 1.44
N PRO A 148 -7.62 28.49 1.67
CA PRO A 148 -6.67 27.85 0.77
C PRO A 148 -7.12 26.42 0.54
N ALA A 149 -7.09 25.97 -0.71
CA ALA A 149 -7.43 24.60 -1.05
C ALA A 149 -6.69 23.68 -0.07
N TYR A 150 -7.45 22.86 0.67
CA TYR A 150 -6.83 21.88 1.55
C TYR A 150 -5.81 21.11 0.71
N PRO A 151 -4.53 21.05 1.11
CA PRO A 151 -3.61 20.16 0.42
C PRO A 151 -4.24 18.79 0.53
N THR A 152 -4.62 18.20 -0.60
CA THR A 152 -5.01 16.80 -0.65
C THR A 152 -3.82 16.06 -0.06
N PRO A 153 -3.95 15.44 1.14
CA PRO A 153 -2.87 14.64 1.66
C PRO A 153 -2.58 13.63 0.56
N THR A 154 -1.34 13.59 0.05
CA THR A 154 -0.91 12.51 -0.83
C THR A 154 -1.40 11.24 -0.17
N PRO A 155 -2.37 10.51 -0.77
CA PRO A 155 -2.95 9.37 -0.08
C PRO A 155 -1.79 8.45 0.28
N ALA A 156 -1.64 8.11 1.56
CA ALA A 156 -0.64 7.15 1.98
C ALA A 156 -0.80 5.93 1.07
N SER A 157 0.26 5.54 0.37
CA SER A 157 0.16 4.49 -0.64
C SER A 157 -0.37 3.22 0.04
N LYS A 158 -1.51 2.74 -0.46
CA LYS A 158 -2.16 1.52 0.05
C LYS A 158 -1.41 0.35 -0.55
N TRP A 159 -1.27 -0.73 0.19
CA TRP A 159 -0.67 -1.93 -0.35
C TRP A 159 -1.28 -3.19 0.24
N VAL A 160 -1.23 -4.28 -0.52
CA VAL A 160 -1.59 -5.62 -0.07
C VAL A 160 -0.46 -6.55 -0.41
N LYS A 161 -0.05 -7.37 0.57
CA LYS A 161 0.77 -8.56 0.29
C LYS A 161 -0.06 -9.82 0.55
N VAL A 162 0.20 -10.86 -0.23
CA VAL A 162 -0.33 -12.21 -0.03
C VAL A 162 0.79 -13.21 -0.25
N GLY A 163 0.87 -14.26 0.55
CA GLY A 163 1.94 -15.24 0.39
C GLY A 163 1.80 -16.44 1.29
N LEU A 164 2.88 -17.21 1.31
CA LEU A 164 3.16 -18.19 2.35
C LEU A 164 3.92 -17.49 3.47
N GLU A 165 3.50 -17.72 4.71
CA GLU A 165 4.21 -17.29 5.92
C GLU A 165 4.39 -18.47 6.86
N PHE A 166 5.61 -18.64 7.37
CA PHE A 166 5.94 -19.68 8.33
C PHE A 166 5.82 -19.14 9.76
N CYS A 167 4.98 -19.74 10.58
CA CYS A 167 4.86 -19.38 11.99
C CYS A 167 4.32 -20.56 12.80
N ASN A 168 4.61 -20.62 14.10
CA ASN A 168 4.15 -21.72 14.96
C ASN A 168 4.48 -23.11 14.37
N ASN A 169 5.66 -23.23 13.75
CA ASN A 169 6.14 -24.44 13.10
C ASN A 169 5.25 -24.95 11.94
N ALA A 170 4.47 -24.07 11.31
CA ALA A 170 3.61 -24.41 10.17
C ALA A 170 3.60 -23.30 9.11
N SER A 171 3.30 -23.70 7.88
CA SER A 171 3.08 -22.81 6.73
C SER A 171 1.63 -22.38 6.65
N HIS A 172 1.42 -21.09 6.45
CA HIS A 172 0.10 -20.47 6.37
C HIS A 172 -0.04 -19.68 5.09
N ALA A 173 -1.25 -19.63 4.54
CA ALA A 173 -1.61 -18.62 3.54
C ALA A 173 -1.96 -17.34 4.29
N THR A 174 -1.26 -16.24 4.01
CA THR A 174 -1.42 -14.98 4.75
C THR A 174 -1.59 -13.80 3.83
N SER A 175 -2.24 -12.75 4.34
CA SER A 175 -2.40 -11.49 3.66
C SER A 175 -2.37 -10.33 4.63
N VAL A 176 -1.65 -9.26 4.27
CA VAL A 176 -1.61 -8.00 5.00
C VAL A 176 -2.08 -6.89 4.09
N VAL A 177 -3.00 -6.07 4.59
CA VAL A 177 -3.52 -4.87 3.92
C VAL A 177 -3.09 -3.65 4.71
N ALA A 178 -2.38 -2.73 4.08
CA ALA A 178 -1.98 -1.48 4.70
C ALA A 178 -2.69 -0.29 4.07
N ASN A 179 -3.27 0.55 4.93
CA ASN A 179 -3.92 1.81 4.58
C ASN A 179 -3.23 2.99 5.31
N SER A 180 -3.88 4.14 5.38
CA SER A 180 -3.34 5.33 6.07
C SER A 180 -3.23 5.18 7.58
N ASP A 181 -3.90 4.18 8.16
CA ASP A 181 -4.11 4.04 9.61
C ASP A 181 -3.28 2.90 10.21
N GLY A 182 -2.83 1.95 9.38
CA GLY A 182 -2.05 0.80 9.80
C GLY A 182 -2.11 -0.37 8.82
N ALA A 183 -1.45 -1.46 9.20
CA ALA A 183 -1.56 -2.77 8.57
C ALA A 183 -2.56 -3.65 9.32
N ASP A 184 -3.42 -4.33 8.58
CA ASP A 184 -4.37 -5.32 9.05
C ASP A 184 -4.00 -6.69 8.45
N TRP A 185 -3.71 -7.67 9.30
CA TRP A 185 -3.18 -8.99 8.94
C TRP A 185 -4.20 -10.09 9.18
N SER A 186 -4.25 -11.02 8.23
CA SER A 186 -5.09 -12.20 8.25
C SER A 186 -4.30 -13.41 7.81
N MET A 187 -4.57 -14.56 8.42
CA MET A 187 -3.96 -15.84 8.05
C MET A 187 -4.97 -16.97 8.08
N THR A 188 -4.73 -18.00 7.26
CA THR A 188 -5.49 -19.25 7.29
C THR A 188 -4.53 -20.42 7.48
N ALA A 189 -4.90 -21.34 8.39
CA ALA A 189 -4.22 -22.61 8.52
C ALA A 189 -4.44 -23.45 7.26
N LEU A 190 -3.35 -23.98 6.71
CA LEU A 190 -3.43 -24.99 5.67
C LEU A 190 -3.87 -26.34 6.28
N PRO A 191 -4.46 -27.25 5.49
CA PRO A 191 -4.76 -28.61 5.95
C PRO A 191 -3.55 -29.25 6.62
N ALA A 192 -3.74 -30.11 7.63
CA ALA A 192 -2.63 -30.64 8.44
C ALA A 192 -1.55 -31.36 7.62
N HIS A 193 -1.93 -32.04 6.53
CA HIS A 193 -1.00 -32.70 5.59
C HIS A 193 -0.17 -31.70 4.75
N HIS A 194 -0.55 -30.42 4.76
CA HIS A 194 0.13 -29.31 4.10
C HIS A 194 0.75 -28.30 5.08
N ALA A 195 0.73 -28.57 6.38
CA ALA A 195 1.29 -27.67 7.38
C ALA A 195 2.80 -27.44 7.19
N HIS A 196 3.52 -28.36 6.53
CA HIS A 196 4.95 -28.24 6.24
C HIS A 196 5.24 -28.14 4.74
N ARG A 197 4.26 -27.70 3.93
CA ARG A 197 4.49 -27.54 2.49
C ARG A 197 5.53 -26.45 2.24
N SER A 198 6.43 -26.70 1.29
CA SER A 198 7.49 -25.74 0.93
C SER A 198 7.03 -24.70 -0.09
N HIS A 199 5.86 -24.87 -0.72
CA HIS A 199 5.40 -24.02 -1.80
C HIS A 199 3.94 -23.63 -1.65
N LEU A 200 3.48 -22.54 -2.27
CA LEU A 200 2.07 -22.15 -2.33
C LEU A 200 1.82 -21.32 -3.58
N ARG A 201 0.76 -21.64 -4.33
CA ARG A 201 0.28 -20.75 -5.40
C ARG A 201 -0.69 -19.74 -4.85
N VAL A 202 -0.46 -18.47 -5.14
CA VAL A 202 -1.27 -17.33 -4.69
C VAL A 202 -1.73 -16.51 -5.88
N LYS A 203 -2.90 -15.88 -5.74
CA LYS A 203 -3.47 -15.00 -6.76
C LYS A 203 -4.13 -13.79 -6.13
N ILE A 204 -4.01 -12.64 -6.78
CA ILE A 204 -4.80 -11.45 -6.51
C ILE A 204 -5.56 -11.04 -7.77
N GLU A 205 -6.78 -10.56 -7.61
CA GLU A 205 -7.70 -10.27 -8.73
C GLU A 205 -8.50 -9.01 -8.45
N ARG A 206 -8.62 -8.13 -9.43
CA ARG A 206 -9.44 -6.92 -9.34
C ARG A 206 -10.89 -7.24 -9.70
N ILE A 207 -11.81 -6.93 -8.79
CA ILE A 207 -13.26 -7.01 -9.01
C ILE A 207 -13.86 -5.62 -8.79
N GLY A 208 -14.04 -4.87 -9.88
CA GLY A 208 -14.46 -3.46 -9.82
C GLY A 208 -13.44 -2.60 -9.05
N PHE A 209 -13.84 -2.09 -7.88
CA PHE A 209 -12.96 -1.35 -6.97
C PHE A 209 -12.35 -2.20 -5.85
N ALA A 210 -12.73 -3.48 -5.74
CA ALA A 210 -12.21 -4.41 -4.75
C ALA A 210 -10.99 -5.17 -5.27
N LEU A 211 -10.15 -5.64 -4.35
CA LEU A 211 -9.09 -6.60 -4.59
C LEU A 211 -9.45 -7.91 -3.86
N TRP A 212 -9.57 -8.99 -4.61
CA TRP A 212 -9.78 -10.33 -4.05
C TRP A 212 -8.44 -11.06 -3.97
N VAL A 213 -8.24 -11.78 -2.87
CA VAL A 213 -7.00 -12.48 -2.53
C VAL A 213 -7.31 -13.97 -2.40
N TRP A 214 -6.50 -14.79 -3.06
CA TRP A 214 -6.72 -16.22 -3.21
C TRP A 214 -5.43 -17.01 -2.96
N TYR A 215 -5.60 -18.28 -2.59
CA TYR A 215 -4.54 -19.29 -2.59
C TYR A 215 -5.08 -20.60 -3.18
N GLU A 216 -4.17 -21.44 -3.68
CA GLU A 216 -4.51 -22.74 -4.22
C GLU A 216 -4.48 -23.82 -3.13
N ASP A 217 -5.62 -24.48 -2.97
CA ASP A 217 -5.79 -25.74 -2.25
C ASP A 217 -5.70 -26.89 -3.26
N GLU A 218 -4.86 -27.88 -3.01
CA GLU A 218 -4.60 -28.95 -4.01
C GLU A 218 -5.85 -29.78 -4.34
N ILE A 219 -6.83 -29.84 -3.43
CA ILE A 219 -8.04 -30.63 -3.60
C ILE A 219 -9.18 -29.75 -4.10
N MET A 220 -9.38 -28.57 -3.49
CA MET A 220 -10.52 -27.69 -3.77
C MET A 220 -10.23 -26.64 -4.86
N GLY A 221 -8.98 -26.53 -5.31
CA GLY A 221 -8.55 -25.47 -6.22
C GLY A 221 -8.46 -24.11 -5.52
N TRP A 222 -8.83 -23.04 -6.22
CA TRP A 222 -8.74 -21.67 -5.69
C TRP A 222 -9.67 -21.43 -4.50
N ARG A 223 -9.09 -21.12 -3.34
CA ARG A 223 -9.81 -20.70 -2.13
C ARG A 223 -9.62 -19.22 -1.86
N LYS A 224 -10.71 -18.52 -1.57
CA LYS A 224 -10.67 -17.09 -1.24
C LYS A 224 -10.13 -16.91 0.17
N LEU A 225 -9.04 -16.15 0.30
CA LEU A 225 -8.45 -15.76 1.59
C LEU A 225 -9.08 -14.48 2.13
N ARG A 226 -9.22 -13.48 1.26
CA ARG A 226 -9.63 -12.13 1.68
C ARG A 226 -10.30 -11.36 0.57
N GLU A 227 -11.23 -10.50 0.95
CA GLU A 227 -11.80 -9.47 0.10
C GLU A 227 -11.45 -8.10 0.68
N VAL A 228 -10.79 -7.27 -0.13
CA VAL A 228 -10.36 -5.92 0.24
C VAL A 228 -11.19 -4.93 -0.55
N THR A 229 -12.24 -4.41 0.06
CA THR A 229 -13.14 -3.47 -0.59
C THR A 229 -12.45 -2.11 -0.81
N TRP A 230 -12.80 -1.44 -1.90
CA TRP A 230 -12.34 -0.08 -2.24
C TRP A 230 -10.81 0.10 -2.39
N PHE A 231 -10.06 -0.99 -2.58
CA PHE A 231 -8.61 -0.92 -2.80
C PHE A 231 -8.24 -0.03 -3.98
N PHE A 232 -8.99 -0.09 -5.09
CA PHE A 232 -8.75 0.71 -6.29
C PHE A 232 -9.55 2.02 -6.34
N TYR A 233 -10.38 2.32 -5.34
CA TYR A 233 -11.16 3.56 -5.34
C TYR A 233 -10.24 4.78 -5.22
N GLY A 234 -10.39 5.73 -6.15
CA GLY A 234 -9.56 6.93 -6.24
C GLY A 234 -8.11 6.68 -6.69
N VAL A 235 -7.81 5.50 -7.24
CA VAL A 235 -6.47 5.12 -7.70
C VAL A 235 -6.46 5.09 -9.21
N GLU A 236 -5.57 5.88 -9.83
CA GLU A 236 -5.34 5.82 -11.27
C GLU A 236 -4.63 4.51 -11.63
N ASP A 237 -4.99 3.88 -12.75
CA ASP A 237 -4.42 2.57 -13.14
C ASP A 237 -2.90 2.60 -13.27
N LYS A 238 -2.33 3.69 -13.80
CA LYS A 238 -0.87 3.90 -13.90
C LYS A 238 -0.15 4.02 -12.56
N ALA A 239 -0.89 4.24 -11.46
CA ALA A 239 -0.35 4.27 -10.10
C ALA A 239 -0.32 2.88 -9.46
N VAL A 240 -0.91 1.86 -10.11
CA VAL A 240 -0.87 0.48 -9.63
C VAL A 240 0.46 -0.17 -10.01
N ARG A 241 1.09 -0.76 -9.00
CA ARG A 241 2.33 -1.53 -9.15
C ARG A 241 2.13 -2.90 -8.54
N VAL A 242 2.56 -3.94 -9.22
CA VAL A 242 2.40 -5.32 -8.76
C VAL A 242 3.71 -6.06 -8.95
N GLY A 243 3.98 -7.00 -8.06
CA GLY A 243 5.25 -7.69 -8.02
C GLY A 243 5.29 -8.82 -7.01
N VAL A 244 6.51 -9.26 -6.73
CA VAL A 244 6.81 -10.29 -5.76
C VAL A 244 7.65 -9.73 -4.61
N TYR A 245 7.56 -10.34 -3.44
CA TYR A 245 8.35 -9.99 -2.27
C TYR A 245 8.86 -11.23 -1.55
N ALA A 246 9.97 -11.04 -0.83
CA ALA A 246 10.49 -12.00 0.14
C ALA A 246 10.88 -11.25 1.42
N SER A 247 10.69 -11.87 2.59
CA SER A 247 11.14 -11.27 3.85
C SER A 247 11.49 -12.32 4.89
N ARG A 248 12.52 -12.02 5.69
CA ARG A 248 12.96 -12.78 6.86
C ARG A 248 13.01 -11.82 8.07
N PRO A 249 11.89 -11.62 8.78
CA PRO A 249 11.80 -10.70 9.91
C PRO A 249 12.59 -11.20 11.12
N ALA A 250 12.55 -12.51 11.40
CA ALA A 250 13.29 -13.09 12.51
C ALA A 250 14.81 -13.03 12.25
N ASN A 251 15.54 -12.82 13.35
CA ASN A 251 16.98 -12.88 13.40
C ASN A 251 17.38 -13.67 14.63
N PHE A 252 17.20 -15.00 14.56
CA PHE A 252 17.79 -15.87 15.55
C PHE A 252 19.27 -16.00 15.20
N GLY A 253 20.10 -15.18 15.84
CA GLY A 253 21.54 -15.47 15.88
C GLY A 253 21.70 -16.91 16.37
N GLY A 254 22.57 -17.68 15.71
CA GLY A 254 22.93 -19.02 16.19
C GLY A 254 23.16 -18.95 17.71
N SER A 255 22.64 -19.93 18.45
CA SER A 255 22.73 -19.90 19.90
C SER A 255 24.18 -19.69 20.34
N ALA A 256 24.41 -19.13 21.54
CA ALA A 256 25.78 -19.02 22.07
C ALA A 256 26.50 -20.40 22.14
N PHE A 257 25.73 -21.49 22.10
CA PHE A 257 26.21 -22.86 21.96
C PHE A 257 26.68 -23.18 20.52
N ASP A 258 25.92 -22.78 19.49
CA ASP A 258 26.30 -22.94 18.08
C ASP A 258 27.56 -22.14 17.72
N LEU A 259 27.70 -20.94 18.27
CA LEU A 259 28.89 -20.09 18.11
C LEU A 259 30.15 -20.67 18.75
N ARG A 260 30.01 -21.55 19.76
CA ARG A 260 31.16 -22.19 20.46
C ARG A 260 31.54 -23.55 19.89
N ASN A 261 30.60 -24.28 19.29
CA ASN A 261 30.82 -25.65 18.80
C ASN A 261 30.95 -25.78 17.28
N SER A 262 30.58 -24.78 16.48
CA SER A 262 30.69 -24.85 15.02
C SER A 262 31.82 -23.96 14.50
N GLY A 263 32.98 -24.57 14.25
CA GLY A 263 34.09 -23.94 13.53
C GLY A 263 33.79 -23.80 12.03
N GLY A 264 32.92 -22.86 11.65
CA GLY A 264 32.70 -22.44 10.26
C GLY A 264 31.22 -22.26 9.86
N GLU A 265 30.87 -21.06 9.41
CA GLU A 265 29.74 -20.75 8.49
C GLU A 265 28.31 -21.19 8.85
N ARG A 266 27.88 -21.10 10.12
CA ARG A 266 26.44 -20.99 10.46
C ARG A 266 26.05 -19.56 10.87
N GLY A 267 26.49 -18.58 10.08
CA GLY A 267 25.86 -17.26 10.09
C GLY A 267 24.43 -17.38 9.54
N VAL A 268 23.50 -16.56 10.03
CA VAL A 268 22.10 -16.59 9.58
C VAL A 268 22.08 -16.38 8.06
N ARG A 269 21.72 -17.43 7.30
CA ARG A 269 21.68 -17.38 5.84
C ARG A 269 20.51 -16.50 5.39
N ASN A 270 20.55 -16.02 4.15
CA ASN A 270 19.39 -15.37 3.55
C ASN A 270 18.27 -16.39 3.33
N LEU A 271 17.01 -15.97 3.41
CA LEU A 271 15.89 -16.76 2.91
C LEU A 271 15.92 -16.66 1.39
N CYS A 272 15.96 -17.78 0.68
CA CYS A 272 15.88 -17.79 -0.79
C CYS A 272 14.48 -18.24 -1.19
N VAL A 273 13.66 -17.31 -1.70
CA VAL A 273 12.31 -17.61 -2.17
C VAL A 273 12.33 -17.79 -3.68
N GLY A 274 11.94 -18.97 -4.15
CA GLY A 274 11.67 -19.27 -5.55
C GLY A 274 10.29 -18.75 -5.97
N PHE A 275 10.22 -18.23 -7.19
CA PHE A 275 9.00 -17.79 -7.85
C PHE A 275 8.89 -18.48 -9.21
N GLU A 276 7.79 -19.18 -9.43
CA GLU A 276 7.53 -19.90 -10.68
C GLU A 276 6.15 -19.51 -11.23
N GLY A 277 6.08 -19.37 -12.56
CA GLY A 277 4.82 -19.11 -13.25
C GLY A 277 4.22 -17.75 -12.91
N LEU A 278 5.05 -16.72 -12.70
CA LEU A 278 4.57 -15.36 -12.48
C LEU A 278 3.83 -14.86 -13.73
N GLU A 279 2.53 -14.59 -13.57
CA GLU A 279 1.69 -13.97 -14.59
C GLU A 279 1.03 -12.72 -14.03
N ILE A 280 0.95 -11.68 -14.86
CA ILE A 280 0.35 -10.38 -14.54
C ILE A 280 -0.48 -9.95 -15.75
N PHE A 281 -1.76 -9.64 -15.50
CA PHE A 281 -2.78 -9.30 -16.50
C PHE A 281 -3.27 -7.87 -16.31
#